data_AF-A0A327VYC5-F1
#
_entry.id   AF-A0A327VYC5-F1
#
_cell.length_a   1.000
_cell.length_b   1.000
_cell.length_c   1.000
_cell.angle_alpha   90.00
_cell.angle_beta   90.00
_cell.angle_gamma   90.00
#
_symmetry.space_group_name_H-M   'P 1'
#
loop_
_entity.id
_entity.type
_entity.pdbx_description
1 polymer ?
#
loop_
_entity_poly.entity_id
_entity_poly.type
_entity_poly.pdbx_seq_one_letter_code
_entity_poly.pdbx_strand_id
1 'polypeptide(L)'
;MKVFSVLLLTVILFGCQHPTTVPLFPYQENGKSGYIDQQGNVVIAARFAAVQDFSEELAAVRTDGYYGYIDKAGKFMIDPTYDYATPFSQGIALVYKGSIARYIDKSGQTVTPVFLEGEVATNGTAIVTNFGGKKGLIDTTGKLILDTTYQQLSREEGGLMYATDAKGTFQLLDKKGQLLPFYNTYPTLFPWREKYILGILKSPDSSHNDRAVLDLSAKEIIRYNSAFVYPLDLSDDKIMLEKTFNYTRHETALYDLKSKDTLLNNVEDYTPFNNHWALVKNKDGNVMMVGSAGNLIPTSFKYFEKQGFQHGYAFVATDKGYGLIDTTGQFVINPQYNQIVPYGRTVNTFFFGKMDHSDYGLIGMANNSGQTIIPPVLQSIDKRGFVSGLMLCTKDNLSTYLDTSGKVVWQEKKGATLLPMNIDYVRDGDYYVKEEDGWGYIKFFRRIPPYKYYSVPKPFHQDNKDLTKSLLVRVDTAHQYTFDRQNKGYKVQILNNADTSISLPVQDFKLHMVLMAFLNNQWVPIEQFPVATCAHPTHTFNLKVGFFWELFCPQYVGAKQVRLRMALRYWISTDAAFGEVYSNEFSGSINPGQLWRSQENKLQYKVSIFQQ
;
A
#
# COMPACT_ATOMS: atom_id res chain seq x y z
N MET A 1 -41.09 55.44 42.82
CA MET A 1 -41.99 55.02 41.72
C MET A 1 -41.62 55.86 40.50
N LYS A 2 -40.99 55.44 39.42
CA LYS A 2 -40.55 54.16 38.85
C LYS A 2 -39.10 54.33 38.33
N VAL A 3 -38.25 53.32 38.51
CA VAL A 3 -36.87 53.26 37.99
C VAL A 3 -36.90 52.46 36.68
N PHE A 4 -36.27 52.99 35.62
CA PHE A 4 -36.12 52.31 34.33
C PHE A 4 -35.02 51.24 34.42
N SER A 5 -35.37 49.98 34.15
CA SER A 5 -34.44 48.87 34.00
C SER A 5 -34.06 48.70 32.52
N VAL A 6 -32.78 48.85 32.20
CA VAL A 6 -32.19 48.38 30.93
C VAL A 6 -31.51 47.06 31.23
N LEU A 7 -32.04 45.96 30.69
CA LEU A 7 -31.43 44.63 30.78
C LEU A 7 -30.55 44.44 29.53
N LEU A 8 -29.23 44.51 29.72
CA LEU A 8 -28.24 44.18 28.68
C LEU A 8 -28.04 42.66 28.70
N LEU A 9 -28.55 41.96 27.69
CA LEU A 9 -28.40 40.51 27.53
C LEU A 9 -27.07 40.23 26.81
N THR A 10 -26.00 39.94 27.54
CA THR A 10 -24.73 39.45 26.97
C THR A 10 -24.85 37.96 26.65
N VAL A 11 -25.01 37.64 25.36
CA VAL A 11 -24.87 36.27 24.85
C VAL A 11 -23.38 35.95 24.78
N ILE A 12 -22.88 35.19 25.76
CA ILE A 12 -21.54 34.61 25.70
C ILE A 12 -21.61 33.38 24.79
N LEU A 13 -21.25 33.56 23.53
CA LEU A 13 -20.96 32.45 22.61
C LEU A 13 -19.68 31.75 23.08
N PHE A 14 -19.81 30.72 23.91
CA PHE A 14 -18.77 29.71 24.03
C PHE A 14 -18.75 28.89 22.74
N GLY A 15 -18.02 29.40 21.74
CA GLY A 15 -17.55 28.53 20.67
C GLY A 15 -16.61 27.51 21.28
N CYS A 16 -16.96 26.23 21.22
CA CYS A 16 -16.00 25.14 21.39
C CYS A 16 -14.95 25.28 20.28
N GLN A 17 -13.89 26.05 20.54
CA GLN A 17 -12.66 25.95 19.78
C GLN A 17 -12.04 24.61 20.21
N HIS A 18 -12.28 23.57 19.43
CA HIS A 18 -11.41 22.40 19.49
C HIS A 18 -9.99 22.90 19.26
N PRO A 19 -9.03 22.66 20.17
CA PRO A 19 -7.66 23.07 19.94
C PRO A 19 -7.23 22.41 18.63
N THR A 20 -6.87 23.23 17.64
CA THR A 20 -6.35 22.74 16.37
C THR A 20 -5.10 21.95 16.68
N THR A 21 -5.22 20.64 16.60
CA THR A 21 -4.16 19.69 16.87
C THR A 21 -3.06 19.92 15.85
N VAL A 22 -1.95 20.55 16.26
CA VAL A 22 -0.81 20.78 15.36
C VAL A 22 -0.30 19.41 14.91
N PRO A 23 -0.27 19.11 13.59
CA PRO A 23 0.25 17.85 13.10
C PRO A 23 1.77 17.85 13.21
N LEU A 24 2.31 16.70 13.63
CA LEU A 24 3.73 16.47 13.78
C LEU A 24 4.18 15.36 12.82
N PHE A 25 5.36 15.53 12.24
CA PHE A 25 5.89 14.65 11.21
C PHE A 25 7.17 13.97 11.70
N PRO A 26 7.31 12.65 11.52
CA PRO A 26 8.50 11.95 11.95
C PRO A 26 9.70 12.38 11.11
N TYR A 27 10.83 12.63 11.76
CA TYR A 27 12.12 12.86 11.09
C TYR A 27 13.19 11.95 11.68
N GLN A 28 14.29 11.78 10.95
CA GLN A 28 15.45 11.01 11.41
C GLN A 28 16.71 11.86 11.38
N GLU A 29 17.52 11.77 12.44
CA GLU A 29 18.83 12.40 12.53
C GLU A 29 19.76 11.49 13.34
N ASN A 30 20.96 11.22 12.83
CA ASN A 30 21.97 10.34 13.47
C ASN A 30 21.43 8.96 13.90
N GLY A 31 20.54 8.37 13.10
CA GLY A 31 19.95 7.05 13.39
C GLY A 31 18.92 7.03 14.52
N LYS A 32 18.52 8.20 15.02
CA LYS A 32 17.41 8.38 15.95
C LYS A 32 16.28 9.15 15.29
N SER A 33 15.09 8.98 15.81
CA SER A 33 13.89 9.61 15.29
C SER A 33 13.26 10.54 16.30
N GLY A 34 12.66 11.60 15.77
CA GLY A 34 11.95 12.65 16.50
C GLY A 34 10.80 13.18 15.65
N TYR A 35 10.28 14.36 15.99
CA TYR A 35 9.18 14.99 15.28
C TYR A 35 9.43 16.47 14.98
N ILE A 36 9.04 16.88 13.77
CA ILE A 36 8.99 18.27 13.32
C ILE A 36 7.55 18.76 13.17
N ASP A 37 7.34 20.07 13.21
CA ASP A 37 6.06 20.70 12.83
C ASP A 37 5.94 20.88 11.30
N GLN A 38 4.83 21.48 10.85
CA GLN A 38 4.58 21.81 9.44
C GLN A 38 5.58 22.82 8.85
N GLN A 39 6.29 23.56 9.69
CA GLN A 39 7.29 24.55 9.28
C GLN A 39 8.72 23.96 9.29
N GLY A 40 8.87 22.68 9.68
CA GLY A 40 10.14 21.98 9.73
C GLY A 40 10.92 22.21 11.01
N ASN A 41 10.34 22.88 12.01
CA ASN A 41 10.99 23.07 13.30
C ASN A 41 10.92 21.77 14.10
N VAL A 42 12.03 21.42 14.76
CA VAL A 42 12.08 20.27 15.66
C VAL A 42 11.24 20.56 16.91
N VAL A 43 10.17 19.79 17.09
CA VAL A 43 9.31 19.84 18.28
C VAL A 43 9.75 18.80 19.31
N ILE A 44 10.08 17.60 18.83
CA ILE A 44 10.60 16.51 19.66
C ILE A 44 11.93 16.07 19.07
N ALA A 45 13.02 16.29 19.80
CA ALA A 45 14.37 15.95 19.34
C ALA A 45 14.52 14.45 19.03
N ALA A 46 15.35 14.14 18.04
CA ALA A 46 15.67 12.78 17.65
C ALA A 46 16.38 12.00 18.78
N ARG A 47 15.60 11.22 19.53
CA ARG A 47 16.08 10.40 20.66
C ARG A 47 15.54 8.97 20.67
N PHE A 48 14.47 8.71 19.92
CA PHE A 48 13.85 7.39 19.85
C PHE A 48 14.53 6.53 18.80
N ALA A 49 14.53 5.21 18.99
CA ALA A 49 15.04 4.26 18.01
C ALA A 49 14.10 4.05 16.82
N ALA A 50 12.81 4.31 17.01
CA ALA A 50 11.78 4.33 15.97
C ALA A 50 10.58 5.12 16.47
N VAL A 51 9.78 5.64 15.54
CA VAL A 51 8.58 6.43 15.79
C VAL A 51 7.48 6.05 14.80
N GLN A 52 6.22 6.12 15.22
CA GLN A 52 5.04 6.04 14.35
C GLN A 52 4.42 7.43 14.18
N ASP A 53 3.55 7.60 13.18
CA ASP A 53 2.77 8.83 13.02
C ASP A 53 1.89 9.08 14.26
N PHE A 54 1.68 10.36 14.62
CA PHE A 54 0.72 10.71 15.67
C PHE A 54 -0.70 10.33 15.22
N SER A 55 -1.43 9.65 16.10
CA SER A 55 -2.84 9.34 15.91
C SER A 55 -3.59 9.53 17.22
N GLU A 56 -4.69 10.27 17.16
CA GLU A 56 -5.50 10.64 18.32
C GLU A 56 -4.69 11.20 19.51
N GLU A 57 -3.76 12.11 19.20
CA GLU A 57 -2.84 12.80 20.12
C GLU A 57 -1.70 11.97 20.74
N LEU A 58 -1.58 10.69 20.40
CA LEU A 58 -0.50 9.82 20.86
C LEU A 58 0.31 9.25 19.69
N ALA A 59 1.60 9.02 19.91
CA ALA A 59 2.44 8.31 18.97
C ALA A 59 3.19 7.17 19.64
N ALA A 60 3.20 6.00 18.99
CA ALA A 60 3.99 4.88 19.44
C ALA A 60 5.47 5.15 19.11
N VAL A 61 6.33 5.08 20.12
CA VAL A 61 7.77 5.32 19.98
C VAL A 61 8.56 4.26 20.71
N ARG A 62 9.74 3.95 20.17
CA ARG A 62 10.60 2.89 20.67
C ARG A 62 11.82 3.44 21.37
N THR A 63 12.04 3.02 22.60
CA THR A 63 13.28 3.22 23.36
C THR A 63 13.69 1.89 23.97
N ASP A 64 15.00 1.61 24.00
CA ASP A 64 15.56 0.41 24.61
C ASP A 64 14.90 -0.91 24.13
N GLY A 65 14.48 -0.92 22.86
CA GLY A 65 13.85 -2.06 22.18
C GLY A 65 12.36 -2.26 22.44
N TYR A 66 11.72 -1.43 23.26
CA TYR A 66 10.31 -1.53 23.58
C TYR A 66 9.55 -0.26 23.15
N TYR A 67 8.31 -0.47 22.74
CA TYR A 67 7.36 0.56 22.40
C TYR A 67 6.57 1.03 23.63
N GLY A 68 6.46 2.35 23.74
CA GLY A 68 5.51 3.06 24.58
C GLY A 68 4.79 4.12 23.74
N TYR A 69 3.98 4.95 24.38
CA TYR A 69 3.26 6.03 23.71
C TYR A 69 3.60 7.37 24.32
N ILE A 70 3.87 8.35 23.47
CA ILE A 70 4.14 9.73 23.87
C ILE A 70 3.05 10.68 23.41
N ASP A 71 2.92 11.80 24.13
CA ASP A 71 2.16 12.96 23.68
C ASP A 71 2.99 13.85 22.72
N LYS A 72 2.38 14.94 22.24
CA LYS A 72 3.03 15.92 21.35
C LYS A 72 4.12 16.78 22.01
N ALA A 73 4.23 16.75 23.33
CA ALA A 73 5.36 17.32 24.06
C ALA A 73 6.52 16.31 24.19
N GLY A 74 6.34 15.07 23.73
CA GLY A 74 7.30 13.99 23.83
C GLY A 74 7.33 13.31 25.20
N LYS A 75 6.34 13.54 26.07
CA LYS A 75 6.23 12.87 27.37
C LYS A 75 5.59 11.51 27.18
N PHE A 76 6.13 10.47 27.83
CA PHE A 76 5.49 9.16 27.87
C PHE A 76 4.16 9.25 28.62
N MET A 77 3.10 8.86 27.94
CA MET A 77 1.75 8.64 28.48
C MET A 77 1.54 7.17 28.82
N ILE A 78 2.23 6.28 28.09
CA ILE A 78 2.30 4.85 28.38
C ILE A 78 3.77 4.44 28.26
N ASP A 79 4.31 3.87 29.34
CA ASP A 79 5.73 3.52 29.41
C ASP A 79 6.11 2.43 28.39
N PRO A 80 7.36 2.45 27.90
CA PRO A 80 7.85 1.51 26.90
C PRO A 80 8.00 0.10 27.48
N THR A 81 6.98 -0.74 27.25
CA THR A 81 6.96 -2.13 27.76
C THR A 81 6.43 -3.15 26.76
N TYR A 82 6.07 -2.71 25.56
CA TYR A 82 5.54 -3.54 24.48
C TYR A 82 6.63 -3.86 23.48
N ASP A 83 6.70 -5.09 22.99
CA ASP A 83 7.69 -5.44 21.96
C ASP A 83 7.31 -4.82 20.59
N TYR A 84 6.01 -4.57 20.38
CA TYR A 84 5.46 -3.84 19.22
C TYR A 84 4.14 -3.16 19.58
N ALA A 85 3.86 -2.03 18.92
CA ALA A 85 2.68 -1.22 19.14
C ALA A 85 2.23 -0.54 17.84
N THR A 86 0.94 -0.57 17.55
CA THR A 86 0.34 0.18 16.44
C THR A 86 -0.07 1.59 16.89
N PRO A 87 -0.27 2.55 15.96
CA PRO A 87 -0.94 3.81 16.29
C PRO A 87 -2.32 3.56 16.94
N PHE A 88 -2.75 4.50 17.79
CA PHE A 88 -4.10 4.49 18.34
C PHE A 88 -5.13 4.72 17.26
N SER A 89 -6.28 4.08 17.42
CA SER A 89 -7.42 4.38 16.62
C SER A 89 -8.73 3.92 17.24
N GLN A 90 -9.75 4.75 17.15
CA GLN A 90 -11.02 4.58 17.86
C GLN A 90 -10.79 4.36 19.36
N GLY A 91 -9.84 5.09 19.95
CA GLY A 91 -9.50 4.98 21.37
C GLY A 91 -8.71 3.74 21.79
N ILE A 92 -8.43 2.80 20.88
CA ILE A 92 -7.68 1.56 21.17
C ILE A 92 -6.43 1.39 20.30
N ALA A 93 -5.48 0.59 20.76
CA ALA A 93 -4.32 0.19 19.95
C ALA A 93 -4.03 -1.30 20.11
N LEU A 94 -3.58 -1.95 19.03
CA LEU A 94 -3.03 -3.29 19.09
C LEU A 94 -1.58 -3.21 19.56
N VAL A 95 -1.31 -3.83 20.69
CA VAL A 95 0.03 -4.01 21.22
C VAL A 95 0.31 -5.47 21.38
N TYR A 96 1.57 -5.78 21.58
CA TYR A 96 1.94 -7.11 21.96
C TYR A 96 3.03 -7.08 23.02
N LYS A 97 2.98 -8.09 23.89
CA LYS A 97 3.92 -8.26 25.00
C LYS A 97 4.21 -9.74 25.19
N GLY A 98 5.48 -10.14 25.05
CA GLY A 98 5.90 -11.54 25.08
C GLY A 98 5.24 -12.36 23.96
N SER A 99 5.13 -11.80 22.75
CA SER A 99 4.47 -12.39 21.58
C SER A 99 2.95 -12.60 21.72
N ILE A 100 2.33 -12.07 22.77
CA ILE A 100 0.88 -12.13 22.98
C ILE A 100 0.26 -10.80 22.55
N ALA A 101 -0.65 -10.86 21.58
CA ALA A 101 -1.46 -9.72 21.14
C ALA A 101 -2.46 -9.29 22.21
N ARG A 102 -2.61 -7.98 22.41
CA ARG A 102 -3.56 -7.34 23.33
C ARG A 102 -4.07 -6.04 22.73
N TYR A 103 -5.31 -5.68 23.05
CA TYR A 103 -5.79 -4.32 22.81
C TYR A 103 -5.67 -3.51 24.08
N ILE A 104 -5.23 -2.27 23.96
CA ILE A 104 -5.16 -1.32 25.08
C ILE A 104 -5.92 -0.04 24.76
N ASP A 105 -6.42 0.63 25.79
CA ASP A 105 -6.91 2.01 25.70
C ASP A 105 -5.78 3.05 25.83
N LYS A 106 -6.12 4.34 25.72
CA LYS A 106 -5.15 5.45 25.86
C LYS A 106 -4.53 5.61 27.25
N SER A 107 -5.06 4.92 28.26
CA SER A 107 -4.44 4.84 29.59
C SER A 107 -3.46 3.67 29.71
N GLY A 108 -3.39 2.80 28.69
CA GLY A 108 -2.57 1.59 28.68
C GLY A 108 -3.24 0.37 29.31
N GLN A 109 -4.53 0.46 29.69
CA GLN A 109 -5.25 -0.67 30.26
C GLN A 109 -5.68 -1.64 29.15
N THR A 110 -5.55 -2.94 29.42
CA THR A 110 -6.03 -3.96 28.48
C THR A 110 -7.54 -3.90 28.38
N VAL A 111 -8.05 -3.82 27.15
CA VAL A 111 -9.48 -3.84 26.84
C VAL A 111 -9.81 -5.05 25.99
N THR A 112 -11.02 -5.59 26.15
CA THR A 112 -11.59 -6.56 25.21
C THR A 112 -12.55 -5.78 24.33
N PRO A 113 -12.16 -5.41 23.10
CA PRO A 113 -13.02 -4.60 22.27
C PRO A 113 -14.25 -5.41 21.88
N VAL A 114 -15.45 -4.82 21.94
CA VAL A 114 -16.71 -5.52 21.57
C VAL A 114 -16.68 -5.93 20.08
N PHE A 115 -15.93 -5.20 19.27
CA PHE A 115 -15.74 -5.43 17.84
C PHE A 115 -14.25 -5.36 17.48
N LEU A 116 -13.79 -6.25 16.60
CA LEU A 116 -12.41 -6.32 16.11
C LEU A 116 -12.09 -5.23 15.08
N GLU A 117 -13.07 -4.86 14.25
CA GLU A 117 -12.92 -3.94 13.13
C GLU A 117 -14.21 -3.13 12.91
N GLY A 118 -14.09 -1.89 12.44
CA GLY A 118 -15.21 -0.96 12.20
C GLY A 118 -15.06 -0.16 10.90
N GLU A 119 -15.80 -0.50 9.86
CA GLU A 119 -15.73 0.15 8.57
C GLU A 119 -16.84 1.19 8.38
N VAL A 120 -16.49 2.44 8.08
CA VAL A 120 -17.49 3.46 7.72
C VAL A 120 -18.30 2.95 6.53
N ALA A 121 -19.59 2.77 6.74
CA ALA A 121 -20.51 2.37 5.69
C ALA A 121 -20.82 3.62 4.85
N THR A 122 -21.55 4.59 5.44
CA THR A 122 -21.83 5.97 4.98
C THR A 122 -22.64 6.72 6.08
N ASN A 123 -22.87 8.03 5.91
CA ASN A 123 -23.97 8.78 6.54
C ASN A 123 -24.21 8.53 8.04
N GLY A 124 -23.13 8.54 8.85
CA GLY A 124 -23.23 8.39 10.29
C GLY A 124 -23.42 6.95 10.80
N THR A 125 -22.98 5.95 10.03
CA THR A 125 -23.01 4.52 10.42
C THR A 125 -21.69 3.79 10.12
N ALA A 126 -21.40 2.70 10.84
CA ALA A 126 -20.34 1.75 10.49
C ALA A 126 -20.75 0.30 10.61
N ILE A 127 -20.10 -0.51 9.78
CA ILE A 127 -20.12 -1.96 9.85
C ILE A 127 -19.07 -2.41 10.83
N VAL A 128 -19.47 -3.19 11.83
CA VAL A 128 -18.56 -3.73 12.84
C VAL A 128 -18.48 -5.25 12.73
N THR A 129 -17.30 -5.81 13.01
CA THR A 129 -17.07 -7.26 13.05
C THR A 129 -16.79 -7.72 14.46
N ASN A 130 -17.53 -8.71 14.98
CA ASN A 130 -17.30 -9.28 16.31
C ASN A 130 -16.23 -10.39 16.29
N PHE A 131 -15.87 -10.92 17.48
CA PHE A 131 -14.87 -12.01 17.60
C PHE A 131 -15.27 -13.32 16.89
N GLY A 132 -16.56 -13.53 16.64
CA GLY A 132 -17.06 -14.68 15.85
C GLY A 132 -16.99 -14.48 14.34
N GLY A 133 -16.40 -13.36 13.88
CA GLY A 133 -16.32 -12.99 12.47
C GLY A 133 -17.66 -12.56 11.86
N LYS A 134 -18.67 -12.26 12.70
CA LYS A 134 -19.99 -11.81 12.25
C LYS A 134 -20.06 -10.30 12.19
N LYS A 135 -20.82 -9.79 11.22
CA LYS A 135 -20.96 -8.38 10.93
C LYS A 135 -22.29 -7.82 11.44
N GLY A 136 -22.25 -6.56 11.87
CA GLY A 136 -23.41 -5.76 12.27
C GLY A 136 -23.22 -4.30 11.87
N LEU A 137 -24.18 -3.44 12.20
CA LEU A 137 -24.16 -2.02 11.87
C LEU A 137 -24.37 -1.20 13.15
N ILE A 138 -23.59 -0.15 13.36
CA ILE A 138 -23.71 0.80 14.47
C ILE A 138 -23.94 2.22 13.95
N ASP A 139 -24.54 3.06 14.77
CA ASP A 139 -24.56 4.51 14.55
C ASP A 139 -23.26 5.18 15.05
N THR A 140 -23.15 6.50 14.87
CA THR A 140 -22.01 7.32 15.32
C THR A 140 -21.82 7.35 16.83
N THR A 141 -22.80 6.93 17.62
CA THR A 141 -22.69 6.82 19.09
C THR A 141 -22.17 5.45 19.52
N GLY A 142 -22.03 4.50 18.58
CA GLY A 142 -21.67 3.12 18.86
C GLY A 142 -22.86 2.22 19.19
N LYS A 143 -24.09 2.71 19.07
CA LYS A 143 -25.29 1.91 19.30
C LYS A 143 -25.57 1.03 18.08
N LEU A 144 -25.86 -0.24 18.32
CA LEU A 144 -26.25 -1.18 17.27
C LEU A 144 -27.55 -0.74 16.58
N ILE A 145 -27.46 -0.58 15.27
CA ILE A 145 -28.58 -0.49 14.31
C ILE A 145 -28.93 -1.90 13.82
N LEU A 146 -27.92 -2.69 13.48
CA LEU A 146 -28.03 -4.11 13.12
C LEU A 146 -27.14 -4.94 14.04
N ASP A 147 -27.69 -6.01 14.59
CA ASP A 147 -26.93 -6.91 15.44
C ASP A 147 -25.82 -7.65 14.65
N THR A 148 -24.76 -8.07 15.35
CA THR A 148 -23.60 -8.76 14.77
C THR A 148 -23.87 -10.23 14.48
N THR A 149 -24.87 -10.50 13.66
CA THR A 149 -25.33 -11.87 13.33
C THR A 149 -25.08 -12.26 11.87
N TYR A 150 -24.77 -11.28 11.00
CA TYR A 150 -24.61 -11.50 9.57
C TYR A 150 -23.25 -12.13 9.25
N GLN A 151 -23.23 -13.07 8.30
CA GLN A 151 -21.97 -13.62 7.78
C GLN A 151 -21.27 -12.61 6.87
N GLN A 152 -22.04 -11.90 6.06
CA GLN A 152 -21.57 -10.79 5.25
C GLN A 152 -22.54 -9.61 5.40
N LEU A 153 -21.98 -8.41 5.39
CA LEU A 153 -22.69 -7.14 5.39
C LEU A 153 -21.83 -6.17 4.57
N SER A 154 -22.43 -5.56 3.57
CA SER A 154 -21.78 -4.59 2.68
C SER A 154 -21.85 -3.19 3.24
N ARG A 155 -20.92 -2.33 2.79
CA ARG A 155 -21.11 -0.88 2.88
C ARG A 155 -22.44 -0.51 2.25
N GLU A 156 -23.01 0.59 2.76
CA GLU A 156 -24.14 1.21 2.11
C GLU A 156 -23.65 1.76 0.76
N GLU A 157 -24.20 1.22 -0.31
CA GLU A 157 -23.97 1.70 -1.66
C GLU A 157 -25.31 2.08 -2.27
N GLY A 158 -25.56 3.38 -2.27
CA GLY A 158 -26.71 3.94 -2.93
C GLY A 158 -28.06 3.77 -2.23
N GLY A 159 -28.05 3.94 -0.92
CA GLY A 159 -29.17 3.74 -0.01
C GLY A 159 -29.37 2.30 0.43
N LEU A 160 -28.54 1.36 -0.04
CA LEU A 160 -28.76 -0.09 0.10
C LEU A 160 -27.54 -0.81 0.67
N MET A 161 -27.78 -1.89 1.41
CA MET A 161 -26.76 -2.84 1.84
C MET A 161 -27.19 -4.26 1.46
N TYR A 162 -26.24 -5.10 1.06
CA TYR A 162 -26.44 -6.54 0.99
C TYR A 162 -25.97 -7.21 2.27
N ALA A 163 -26.70 -8.24 2.68
CA ALA A 163 -26.33 -9.04 3.83
C ALA A 163 -26.60 -10.52 3.58
N THR A 164 -25.84 -11.39 4.23
CA THR A 164 -26.13 -12.83 4.30
C THR A 164 -26.36 -13.24 5.74
N ASP A 165 -27.51 -13.85 6.00
CA ASP A 165 -27.87 -14.31 7.34
C ASP A 165 -27.05 -15.54 7.76
N ALA A 166 -27.29 -16.04 8.97
CA ALA A 166 -26.58 -17.20 9.50
C ALA A 166 -26.75 -18.48 8.65
N LYS A 167 -27.80 -18.58 7.84
CA LYS A 167 -28.09 -19.71 6.94
C LYS A 167 -27.51 -19.51 5.53
N GLY A 168 -26.84 -18.37 5.28
CA GLY A 168 -26.32 -17.99 3.97
C GLY A 168 -27.40 -17.45 3.03
N THR A 169 -28.59 -17.11 3.55
CA THR A 169 -29.66 -16.53 2.73
C THR A 169 -29.35 -15.06 2.44
N PHE A 170 -29.45 -14.68 1.18
CA PHE A 170 -29.22 -13.32 0.72
C PHE A 170 -30.36 -12.38 1.11
N GLN A 171 -30.01 -11.19 1.59
CA GLN A 171 -30.93 -10.15 2.01
C GLN A 171 -30.51 -8.79 1.46
N LEU A 172 -31.50 -7.99 1.08
CA LEU A 172 -31.31 -6.59 0.70
C LEU A 172 -31.90 -5.70 1.79
N LEU A 173 -31.08 -4.79 2.32
CA LEU A 173 -31.41 -3.89 3.40
C LEU A 173 -31.36 -2.45 2.90
N ASP A 174 -32.26 -1.59 3.37
CA ASP A 174 -32.10 -0.15 3.22
C ASP A 174 -31.01 0.38 4.19
N LYS A 175 -30.66 1.67 4.06
CA LYS A 175 -29.68 2.33 4.95
C LYS A 175 -30.03 2.35 6.45
N LYS A 176 -31.28 2.03 6.82
CA LYS A 176 -31.74 1.90 8.21
C LYS A 176 -31.67 0.45 8.69
N GLY A 177 -31.22 -0.48 7.85
CA GLY A 177 -31.20 -1.91 8.15
C GLY A 177 -32.56 -2.59 7.99
N GLN A 178 -33.53 -1.95 7.33
CA GLN A 178 -34.83 -2.57 7.06
C GLN A 178 -34.75 -3.47 5.84
N LEU A 179 -35.29 -4.68 5.97
CA LEU A 179 -35.42 -5.61 4.85
C LEU A 179 -36.33 -5.01 3.76
N LEU A 180 -35.79 -4.93 2.54
CA LEU A 180 -36.58 -4.59 1.37
C LEU A 180 -37.39 -5.81 0.90
N PRO A 181 -38.57 -5.61 0.29
CA PRO A 181 -39.41 -6.69 -0.18
C PRO A 181 -38.61 -7.63 -1.10
N PHE A 182 -38.67 -8.92 -0.80
CA PHE A 182 -38.04 -9.94 -1.61
C PHE A 182 -38.89 -10.16 -2.87
N TYR A 183 -38.37 -9.79 -4.04
CA TYR A 183 -39.05 -10.02 -5.30
C TYR A 183 -38.76 -11.46 -5.75
N ASN A 184 -39.71 -12.38 -5.51
CA ASN A 184 -39.63 -13.78 -5.99
C ASN A 184 -39.36 -13.92 -7.49
N THR A 185 -39.53 -12.84 -8.26
CA THR A 185 -39.19 -12.74 -9.68
C THR A 185 -37.66 -12.76 -9.93
N TYR A 186 -36.83 -12.26 -9.02
CA TYR A 186 -35.37 -12.24 -9.16
C TYR A 186 -34.71 -12.98 -7.99
N PRO A 187 -34.30 -14.26 -8.16
CA PRO A 187 -33.64 -15.04 -7.11
C PRO A 187 -32.30 -14.47 -6.64
N THR A 188 -31.73 -13.50 -7.34
CA THR A 188 -30.52 -12.80 -6.90
C THR A 188 -30.63 -11.31 -7.24
N LEU A 189 -30.35 -10.45 -6.28
CA LEU A 189 -30.35 -8.99 -6.42
C LEU A 189 -28.99 -8.47 -5.98
N PHE A 190 -28.45 -7.47 -6.66
CA PHE A 190 -27.24 -6.76 -6.23
C PHE A 190 -27.56 -5.26 -6.14
N PRO A 191 -27.29 -4.60 -4.99
CA PRO A 191 -27.24 -3.14 -4.96
C PRO A 191 -26.33 -2.64 -6.07
N TRP A 192 -26.76 -1.61 -6.80
CA TRP A 192 -25.97 -1.09 -7.89
C TRP A 192 -26.15 0.43 -7.97
N ARG A 193 -25.30 1.16 -7.23
CA ARG A 193 -25.26 2.64 -7.15
C ARG A 193 -26.54 3.28 -6.58
N GLU A 194 -26.54 4.63 -6.45
CA GLU A 194 -27.53 5.44 -5.71
C GLU A 194 -29.01 5.17 -5.91
N LYS A 195 -29.42 4.62 -7.05
CA LYS A 195 -30.84 4.53 -7.41
C LYS A 195 -31.23 3.22 -8.08
N TYR A 196 -30.29 2.26 -8.23
CA TYR A 196 -30.53 1.07 -9.04
C TYR A 196 -30.14 -0.24 -8.36
N ILE A 197 -30.78 -1.31 -8.81
CA ILE A 197 -30.56 -2.70 -8.37
C ILE A 197 -30.34 -3.54 -9.62
N LEU A 198 -29.28 -4.36 -9.64
CA LEU A 198 -29.10 -5.37 -10.67
C LEU A 198 -29.79 -6.67 -10.24
N GLY A 199 -30.91 -6.99 -10.87
CA GLY A 199 -31.62 -8.26 -10.68
C GLY A 199 -31.17 -9.33 -11.65
N ILE A 200 -31.02 -10.56 -11.17
CA ILE A 200 -30.75 -11.76 -11.97
C ILE A 200 -31.95 -12.70 -11.88
N LEU A 201 -32.54 -13.05 -13.03
CA LEU A 201 -33.54 -14.11 -13.15
C LEU A 201 -32.89 -15.38 -13.66
N LYS A 202 -33.25 -16.53 -13.07
CA LYS A 202 -32.98 -17.81 -13.70
C LYS A 202 -33.98 -18.01 -14.83
N SER A 203 -33.52 -18.01 -16.08
CA SER A 203 -34.38 -18.24 -17.23
C SER A 203 -34.86 -19.71 -17.22
N PRO A 204 -36.19 -19.98 -17.30
CA PRO A 204 -36.70 -21.36 -17.35
C PRO A 204 -36.21 -22.14 -18.58
N ASP A 205 -35.95 -21.41 -19.68
CA ASP A 205 -35.77 -21.98 -21.02
C ASP A 205 -34.36 -21.77 -21.60
N SER A 206 -33.41 -21.24 -20.83
CA SER A 206 -32.04 -21.03 -21.30
C SER A 206 -30.98 -21.51 -20.30
N SER A 207 -29.79 -21.88 -20.80
CA SER A 207 -28.61 -22.17 -19.98
C SER A 207 -28.03 -20.93 -19.28
N HIS A 208 -28.73 -19.80 -19.32
CA HIS A 208 -28.24 -18.50 -18.92
C HIS A 208 -29.26 -17.75 -18.05
N ASN A 209 -28.77 -16.81 -17.24
CA ASN A 209 -29.62 -15.98 -16.40
C ASN A 209 -29.94 -14.66 -17.13
N ASP A 210 -31.22 -14.28 -17.17
CA ASP A 210 -31.60 -12.94 -17.61
C ASP A 210 -31.20 -11.92 -16.54
N ARG A 211 -30.92 -10.70 -16.97
CA ARG A 211 -30.54 -9.61 -16.06
C ARG A 211 -31.39 -8.39 -16.29
N ALA A 212 -31.70 -7.66 -15.23
CA ALA A 212 -32.43 -6.41 -15.30
C ALA A 212 -31.82 -5.36 -14.38
N VAL A 213 -31.83 -4.11 -14.84
CA VAL A 213 -31.62 -2.94 -13.99
C VAL A 213 -32.99 -2.49 -13.50
N LEU A 214 -33.15 -2.42 -12.19
CA LEU A 214 -34.36 -2.01 -11.50
C LEU A 214 -34.10 -0.70 -10.77
N ASP A 215 -35.14 0.10 -10.51
CA ASP A 215 -35.05 1.17 -9.52
C ASP A 215 -35.16 0.64 -8.07
N LEU A 216 -35.04 1.52 -7.07
CA LEU A 216 -35.17 1.15 -5.65
C LEU A 216 -36.57 0.65 -5.25
N SER A 217 -37.60 0.90 -6.08
CA SER A 217 -38.95 0.31 -5.93
C SER A 217 -39.07 -1.04 -6.63
N ALA A 218 -37.96 -1.55 -7.17
CA ALA A 218 -37.85 -2.72 -8.02
C ALA A 218 -38.69 -2.70 -9.30
N LYS A 219 -39.02 -1.50 -9.78
CA LYS A 219 -39.56 -1.34 -11.12
C LYS A 219 -38.45 -1.58 -12.13
N GLU A 220 -38.69 -2.48 -13.08
CA GLU A 220 -37.76 -2.74 -14.17
C GLU A 220 -37.58 -1.50 -15.06
N ILE A 221 -36.34 -1.08 -15.21
CA ILE A 221 -35.94 0.03 -16.10
C ILE A 221 -35.59 -0.55 -17.45
N ILE A 222 -34.74 -1.59 -17.43
CA ILE A 222 -34.33 -2.33 -18.61
C ILE A 222 -34.00 -3.78 -18.25
N ARG A 223 -34.35 -4.69 -19.17
CA ARG A 223 -34.01 -6.11 -19.12
C ARG A 223 -33.23 -6.52 -20.34
N TYR A 224 -32.27 -7.41 -20.12
CA TYR A 224 -31.45 -8.00 -21.17
C TYR A 224 -31.60 -9.51 -21.12
N ASN A 225 -32.11 -10.06 -22.22
CA ASN A 225 -32.22 -11.50 -22.44
C ASN A 225 -30.90 -12.04 -23.01
N SER A 226 -29.80 -11.87 -22.29
CA SER A 226 -28.47 -12.29 -22.73
C SER A 226 -27.55 -12.62 -21.56
N ALA A 227 -26.75 -13.67 -21.75
CA ALA A 227 -26.04 -14.40 -20.71
C ALA A 227 -25.04 -13.61 -19.87
N PHE A 228 -24.62 -12.42 -20.32
CA PHE A 228 -23.51 -11.70 -19.72
C PHE A 228 -23.63 -10.21 -20.02
N VAL A 229 -24.64 -9.55 -19.44
CA VAL A 229 -24.67 -8.08 -19.38
C VAL A 229 -24.16 -7.62 -18.03
N TYR A 230 -22.95 -7.05 -18.00
CA TYR A 230 -22.37 -6.47 -16.79
C TYR A 230 -22.43 -4.94 -16.87
N PRO A 231 -23.12 -4.30 -15.94
CA PRO A 231 -23.07 -2.87 -15.85
C PRO A 231 -21.80 -2.45 -15.10
N LEU A 232 -20.84 -1.84 -15.79
CA LEU A 232 -19.48 -1.62 -15.28
C LEU A 232 -19.30 -0.27 -14.57
N ASP A 233 -19.98 0.79 -15.02
CA ASP A 233 -19.89 2.12 -14.41
C ASP A 233 -21.18 2.91 -14.62
N LEU A 234 -21.51 3.80 -13.68
CA LEU A 234 -22.71 4.63 -13.70
C LEU A 234 -22.43 6.06 -13.22
N SER A 235 -22.89 7.04 -14.00
CA SER A 235 -23.08 8.41 -13.54
C SER A 235 -24.25 9.04 -14.29
N ASP A 236 -25.12 9.77 -13.59
CA ASP A 236 -26.18 10.60 -14.20
C ASP A 236 -26.99 9.84 -15.28
N ASP A 237 -27.50 8.66 -14.91
CA ASP A 237 -28.30 7.74 -15.73
C ASP A 237 -27.55 7.11 -16.93
N LYS A 238 -26.23 7.28 -17.05
CA LYS A 238 -25.40 6.63 -18.08
C LYS A 238 -24.78 5.34 -17.54
N ILE A 239 -24.86 4.26 -18.30
CA ILE A 239 -24.40 2.93 -17.91
C ILE A 239 -23.48 2.34 -18.98
N MET A 240 -22.33 1.83 -18.54
CA MET A 240 -21.47 1.02 -19.41
C MET A 240 -21.96 -0.43 -19.35
N LEU A 241 -22.44 -0.95 -20.47
CA LEU A 241 -22.93 -2.32 -20.61
C LEU A 241 -21.89 -3.15 -21.36
N GLU A 242 -21.49 -4.28 -20.81
CA GLU A 242 -20.70 -5.26 -21.54
C GLU A 242 -21.57 -6.44 -21.91
N LYS A 243 -21.72 -6.75 -23.21
CA LYS A 243 -22.39 -7.95 -23.72
C LYS A 243 -21.36 -9.00 -24.12
N THR A 244 -21.34 -10.13 -23.44
CA THR A 244 -20.47 -11.26 -23.81
C THR A 244 -21.20 -12.27 -24.69
N PHE A 245 -20.57 -12.66 -25.80
CA PHE A 245 -21.08 -13.70 -26.70
C PHE A 245 -20.46 -15.07 -26.37
N ASN A 246 -19.19 -15.09 -25.93
CA ASN A 246 -18.45 -16.25 -25.44
C ASN A 246 -17.19 -15.76 -24.67
N TYR A 247 -16.38 -16.67 -24.11
CA TYR A 247 -15.20 -16.34 -23.29
C TYR A 247 -14.16 -15.40 -23.94
N THR A 248 -14.20 -15.18 -25.25
CA THR A 248 -13.21 -14.36 -25.97
C THR A 248 -13.83 -13.16 -26.69
N ARG A 249 -15.16 -13.07 -26.80
CA ARG A 249 -15.86 -12.00 -27.51
C ARG A 249 -16.80 -11.24 -26.58
N HIS A 250 -16.42 -10.00 -26.30
CA HIS A 250 -17.15 -9.04 -25.49
C HIS A 250 -17.41 -7.77 -26.31
N GLU A 251 -18.61 -7.21 -26.23
CA GLU A 251 -18.98 -5.92 -26.81
C GLU A 251 -19.42 -4.98 -25.69
N THR A 252 -18.63 -3.94 -25.44
CA THR A 252 -18.97 -2.93 -24.45
C THR A 252 -19.62 -1.73 -25.14
N ALA A 253 -20.66 -1.18 -24.54
CA ALA A 253 -21.39 -0.03 -25.04
C ALA A 253 -21.79 0.91 -23.90
N LEU A 254 -21.74 2.21 -24.16
CA LEU A 254 -22.31 3.22 -23.27
C LEU A 254 -23.78 3.42 -23.64
N TYR A 255 -24.65 3.36 -22.64
CA TYR A 255 -26.10 3.42 -22.79
C TYR A 255 -26.69 4.49 -21.86
N ASP A 256 -27.77 5.13 -22.31
CA ASP A 256 -28.52 6.10 -21.53
C ASP A 256 -29.81 5.46 -21.00
N LEU A 257 -29.89 5.27 -19.67
CA LEU A 257 -31.05 4.67 -19.02
C LEU A 257 -32.32 5.53 -19.15
N LYS A 258 -32.17 6.85 -19.32
CA LYS A 258 -33.31 7.76 -19.41
C LYS A 258 -33.95 7.75 -20.79
N SER A 259 -33.14 7.88 -21.85
CA SER A 259 -33.64 7.85 -23.23
C SER A 259 -33.86 6.43 -23.74
N LYS A 260 -33.21 5.44 -23.12
CA LYS A 260 -33.13 4.05 -23.56
C LYS A 260 -32.35 3.83 -24.86
N ASP A 261 -31.43 4.75 -25.17
CA ASP A 261 -30.58 4.67 -26.37
C ASP A 261 -29.15 4.26 -26.04
N THR A 262 -28.51 3.57 -26.98
CA THR A 262 -27.06 3.36 -26.97
C THR A 262 -26.37 4.61 -27.49
N LEU A 263 -25.53 5.22 -26.64
CA LEU A 263 -24.76 6.41 -27.00
C LEU A 263 -23.48 6.07 -27.77
N LEU A 264 -22.78 5.00 -27.36
CA LEU A 264 -21.54 4.59 -27.99
C LEU A 264 -21.40 3.06 -27.97
N ASN A 265 -21.02 2.48 -29.09
CA ASN A 265 -20.72 1.04 -29.20
C ASN A 265 -19.21 0.79 -29.18
N ASN A 266 -18.82 -0.46 -28.92
CA ASN A 266 -17.44 -0.94 -29.00
C ASN A 266 -16.46 -0.16 -28.12
N VAL A 267 -16.84 0.13 -26.86
CA VAL A 267 -15.93 0.73 -25.89
C VAL A 267 -14.80 -0.26 -25.53
N GLU A 268 -13.56 0.20 -25.59
CA GLU A 268 -12.35 -0.55 -25.23
C GLU A 268 -11.83 -0.13 -23.86
N ASP A 269 -11.81 1.18 -23.58
CA ASP A 269 -11.31 1.75 -22.33
C ASP A 269 -12.15 2.97 -21.92
N TYR A 270 -12.25 3.25 -20.62
CA TYR A 270 -12.93 4.43 -20.10
C TYR A 270 -12.42 4.84 -18.70
N THR A 271 -12.73 6.07 -18.31
CA THR A 271 -12.55 6.57 -16.93
C THR A 271 -13.89 6.72 -16.23
N PRO A 272 -13.91 6.74 -14.88
CA PRO A 272 -15.09 7.18 -14.14
C PRO A 272 -15.53 8.57 -14.56
N PHE A 273 -16.84 8.82 -14.49
CA PHE A 273 -17.38 10.17 -14.62
C PHE A 273 -16.98 11.00 -13.41
N ASN A 274 -16.24 12.08 -13.64
CA ASN A 274 -15.88 13.07 -12.63
C ASN A 274 -16.15 14.46 -13.20
N ASN A 275 -16.74 15.35 -12.40
CA ASN A 275 -17.22 16.66 -12.86
C ASN A 275 -18.13 16.56 -14.10
N HIS A 276 -19.00 15.55 -14.17
CA HIS A 276 -19.90 15.26 -15.30
C HIS A 276 -19.23 14.78 -16.59
N TRP A 277 -17.94 14.45 -16.59
CA TRP A 277 -17.20 14.00 -17.77
C TRP A 277 -16.48 12.67 -17.56
N ALA A 278 -16.51 11.82 -18.58
CA ALA A 278 -15.68 10.64 -18.71
C ALA A 278 -14.85 10.71 -20.00
N LEU A 279 -13.68 10.06 -20.00
CA LEU A 279 -12.91 9.80 -21.20
C LEU A 279 -13.19 8.37 -21.65
N VAL A 280 -13.45 8.16 -22.93
CA VAL A 280 -13.81 6.86 -23.49
C VAL A 280 -13.01 6.61 -24.76
N LYS A 281 -12.40 5.45 -24.86
CA LYS A 281 -11.71 4.93 -26.04
C LYS A 281 -12.54 3.80 -26.64
N ASN A 282 -12.82 3.87 -27.94
CA ASN A 282 -13.48 2.78 -28.66
C ASN A 282 -12.44 1.79 -29.26
N LYS A 283 -12.90 0.63 -29.74
CA LYS A 283 -12.04 -0.41 -30.35
C LYS A 283 -11.37 0.01 -31.66
N ASP A 284 -11.85 1.08 -32.29
CA ASP A 284 -11.18 1.68 -33.46
C ASP A 284 -10.00 2.57 -33.05
N GLY A 285 -9.77 2.76 -31.75
CA GLY A 285 -8.70 3.58 -31.20
C GLY A 285 -9.09 5.05 -30.98
N ASN A 286 -10.32 5.44 -31.29
CA ASN A 286 -10.79 6.81 -31.15
C ASN A 286 -11.08 7.13 -29.69
N VAL A 287 -10.58 8.26 -29.22
CA VAL A 287 -10.86 8.77 -27.87
C VAL A 287 -11.85 9.92 -27.93
N MET A 288 -12.83 9.89 -27.03
CA MET A 288 -13.90 10.88 -26.93
C MET A 288 -14.08 11.29 -25.47
N MET A 289 -14.48 12.55 -25.27
CA MET A 289 -15.06 13.00 -24.02
C MET A 289 -16.57 12.77 -24.05
N VAL A 290 -17.09 12.17 -22.99
CA VAL A 290 -18.53 11.92 -22.85
C VAL A 290 -19.05 12.69 -21.65
N GLY A 291 -19.99 13.59 -21.92
CA GLY A 291 -20.71 14.31 -20.88
C GLY A 291 -21.87 13.49 -20.35
N SER A 292 -22.22 13.68 -19.08
CA SER A 292 -23.36 12.99 -18.47
C SER A 292 -24.70 13.31 -19.13
N ALA A 293 -24.81 14.45 -19.81
CA ALA A 293 -25.98 14.81 -20.63
C ALA A 293 -26.07 14.02 -21.95
N GLY A 294 -25.11 13.14 -22.24
CA GLY A 294 -25.08 12.31 -23.45
C GLY A 294 -24.34 12.94 -24.63
N ASN A 295 -23.76 14.13 -24.45
CA ASN A 295 -22.96 14.78 -25.47
C ASN A 295 -21.60 14.08 -25.65
N LEU A 296 -21.21 13.88 -26.91
CA LEU A 296 -19.95 13.24 -27.30
C LEU A 296 -19.05 14.28 -27.98
N ILE A 297 -17.86 14.49 -27.43
CA ILE A 297 -16.86 15.40 -27.99
C ILE A 297 -15.69 14.54 -28.51
N PRO A 298 -15.49 14.43 -29.84
CA PRO A 298 -14.31 13.80 -30.41
C PRO A 298 -13.03 14.52 -29.97
N THR A 299 -11.95 13.78 -29.75
CA THR A 299 -10.69 14.36 -29.28
C THR A 299 -9.52 14.00 -30.18
N SER A 300 -8.43 14.76 -30.07
CA SER A 300 -7.21 14.56 -30.86
C SER A 300 -6.14 13.71 -30.17
N PHE A 301 -6.37 13.30 -28.92
CA PHE A 301 -5.45 12.49 -28.14
C PHE A 301 -5.79 11.00 -28.21
N LYS A 302 -4.83 10.14 -27.87
CA LYS A 302 -4.90 8.68 -28.08
C LYS A 302 -5.02 7.86 -26.79
N TYR A 303 -4.54 8.42 -25.67
CA TYR A 303 -4.51 7.72 -24.38
C TYR A 303 -4.89 8.68 -23.25
N PHE A 304 -5.31 8.12 -22.12
CA PHE A 304 -5.65 8.87 -20.92
C PHE A 304 -5.30 8.08 -19.65
N GLU A 305 -5.13 8.81 -18.55
CA GLU A 305 -4.90 8.24 -17.23
C GLU A 305 -6.21 7.77 -16.58
N LYS A 306 -6.17 6.64 -15.86
CA LYS A 306 -7.36 5.95 -15.31
C LYS A 306 -8.12 6.78 -14.27
N GLN A 307 -7.45 7.72 -13.62
CA GLN A 307 -8.06 8.62 -12.64
C GLN A 307 -9.05 9.60 -13.30
N GLY A 308 -8.97 9.80 -14.62
CA GLY A 308 -9.83 10.70 -15.38
C GLY A 308 -9.71 12.16 -14.91
N PHE A 309 -10.85 12.86 -14.92
CA PHE A 309 -10.91 14.23 -14.44
C PHE A 309 -10.74 14.29 -12.91
N GLN A 310 -9.81 15.12 -12.45
CA GLN A 310 -9.69 15.50 -11.04
C GLN A 310 -9.50 17.01 -10.97
N HIS A 311 -10.22 17.68 -10.07
CA HIS A 311 -10.17 19.14 -9.91
C HIS A 311 -10.37 19.91 -11.24
N GLY A 312 -11.24 19.41 -12.13
CA GLY A 312 -11.55 20.04 -13.41
C GLY A 312 -10.58 19.72 -14.56
N TYR A 313 -9.53 18.91 -14.34
CA TYR A 313 -8.56 18.58 -15.40
C TYR A 313 -8.25 17.09 -15.50
N ALA A 314 -7.93 16.62 -16.70
CA ALA A 314 -7.50 15.25 -16.97
C ALA A 314 -6.15 15.21 -17.70
N PHE A 315 -5.32 14.22 -17.38
CA PHE A 315 -4.11 13.92 -18.13
C PHE A 315 -4.43 13.03 -19.32
N VAL A 316 -3.97 13.46 -20.49
CA VAL A 316 -4.17 12.75 -21.76
C VAL A 316 -2.87 12.75 -22.55
N ALA A 317 -2.67 11.75 -23.39
CA ALA A 317 -1.44 11.60 -24.16
C ALA A 317 -1.68 11.53 -25.66
N THR A 318 -0.71 12.09 -26.38
CA THR A 318 -0.54 11.99 -27.84
C THR A 318 0.77 11.28 -28.13
N ASP A 319 1.12 11.16 -29.41
CA ASP A 319 2.44 10.65 -29.81
C ASP A 319 3.61 11.55 -29.32
N LYS A 320 3.32 12.78 -28.88
CA LYS A 320 4.30 13.73 -28.32
C LYS A 320 4.43 13.66 -26.79
N GLY A 321 3.70 12.76 -26.14
CA GLY A 321 3.67 12.60 -24.68
C GLY A 321 2.36 13.05 -24.05
N TYR A 322 2.39 13.23 -22.73
CA TYR A 322 1.27 13.65 -21.89
C TYR A 322 1.14 15.17 -21.82
N GLY A 323 -0.11 15.62 -21.88
CA GLY A 323 -0.56 16.98 -21.62
C GLY A 323 -1.73 16.99 -20.63
N LEU A 324 -2.28 18.18 -20.38
CA LEU A 324 -3.38 18.39 -19.46
C LEU A 324 -4.53 19.09 -20.20
N ILE A 325 -5.73 18.55 -20.11
CA ILE A 325 -6.95 19.14 -20.68
C ILE A 325 -7.90 19.60 -19.58
N ASP A 326 -8.72 20.60 -19.89
CA ASP A 326 -9.87 20.99 -19.07
C ASP A 326 -11.15 20.23 -19.47
N THR A 327 -12.28 20.54 -18.82
CA THR A 327 -13.59 19.95 -19.10
C THR A 327 -14.19 20.32 -20.47
N THR A 328 -13.56 21.23 -21.22
CA THR A 328 -13.94 21.52 -22.62
C THR A 328 -13.21 20.62 -23.61
N GLY A 329 -12.20 19.88 -23.15
CA GLY A 329 -11.33 19.02 -23.97
C GLY A 329 -10.18 19.76 -24.63
N GLN A 330 -10.00 21.05 -24.31
CA GLN A 330 -8.88 21.83 -24.81
C GLN A 330 -7.63 21.61 -23.96
N PHE A 331 -6.47 21.61 -24.61
CA PHE A 331 -5.20 21.53 -23.91
C PHE A 331 -4.93 22.83 -23.14
N VAL A 332 -4.86 22.71 -21.82
CA VAL A 332 -4.33 23.75 -20.92
C VAL A 332 -2.81 23.65 -20.88
N ILE A 333 -2.30 22.41 -20.94
CA ILE A 333 -0.89 22.12 -21.13
C ILE A 333 -0.76 21.24 -22.36
N ASN A 334 -0.11 21.75 -23.40
CA ASN A 334 0.20 20.96 -24.59
C ASN A 334 1.05 19.73 -24.22
N PRO A 335 0.90 18.60 -24.94
CA PRO A 335 1.70 17.40 -24.72
C PRO A 335 3.20 17.68 -24.67
N GLN A 336 3.82 17.47 -23.51
CA GLN A 336 5.24 17.74 -23.29
C GLN A 336 5.91 16.84 -22.24
N TYR A 337 5.13 16.08 -21.45
CA TYR A 337 5.67 15.20 -20.42
C TYR A 337 5.76 13.77 -20.92
N ASN A 338 6.88 13.09 -20.71
CA ASN A 338 7.00 11.68 -21.08
C ASN A 338 6.15 10.76 -20.19
N GLN A 339 5.93 11.18 -18.93
CA GLN A 339 5.21 10.40 -17.95
C GLN A 339 4.63 11.30 -16.86
N ILE A 340 3.44 10.94 -16.38
CA ILE A 340 2.79 11.56 -15.23
C ILE A 340 2.85 10.58 -14.05
N VAL A 341 3.11 11.12 -12.86
CA VAL A 341 3.11 10.32 -11.63
C VAL A 341 1.70 10.37 -11.02
N PRO A 342 1.07 9.21 -10.75
CA PRO A 342 -0.34 9.17 -10.36
C PRO A 342 -0.62 9.52 -8.89
N TYR A 343 0.41 9.91 -8.13
CA TYR A 343 0.33 10.18 -6.69
C TYR A 343 0.69 11.64 -6.39
N GLY A 344 0.18 12.17 -5.27
CA GLY A 344 0.56 13.48 -4.76
C GLY A 344 0.02 14.69 -5.52
N ARG A 345 -0.90 14.50 -6.48
CA ARG A 345 -1.58 15.59 -7.17
C ARG A 345 -2.38 16.44 -6.18
N THR A 346 -2.30 17.76 -6.30
CA THR A 346 -3.12 18.71 -5.57
C THR A 346 -4.07 19.44 -6.53
N VAL A 347 -4.89 20.35 -6.01
CA VAL A 347 -5.71 21.25 -6.83
C VAL A 347 -4.85 22.05 -7.83
N ASN A 348 -3.61 22.39 -7.47
CA ASN A 348 -2.77 23.31 -8.23
C ASN A 348 -1.54 22.66 -8.88
N THR A 349 -1.15 21.47 -8.44
CA THR A 349 0.14 20.87 -8.78
C THR A 349 0.07 19.38 -9.06
N PHE A 350 1.03 18.87 -9.83
CA PHE A 350 1.18 17.46 -10.14
C PHE A 350 2.66 17.09 -10.27
N PHE A 351 2.94 15.78 -10.27
CA PHE A 351 4.27 15.22 -10.42
C PHE A 351 4.46 14.55 -11.78
N PHE A 352 5.65 14.65 -12.34
CA PHE A 352 6.02 14.09 -13.63
C PHE A 352 7.38 13.39 -13.57
N GLY A 353 7.57 12.37 -14.39
CA GLY A 353 8.80 11.56 -14.41
C GLY A 353 9.66 11.86 -15.64
N LYS A 354 10.97 11.59 -15.51
CA LYS A 354 11.91 11.53 -16.64
C LYS A 354 12.33 10.07 -16.81
N MET A 355 11.99 9.45 -17.95
CA MET A 355 12.42 8.08 -18.24
C MET A 355 13.94 7.93 -18.14
N ASP A 356 14.38 7.05 -17.24
CA ASP A 356 15.72 6.47 -17.21
C ASP A 356 15.61 5.07 -16.57
N HIS A 357 15.64 4.02 -17.40
CA HIS A 357 15.68 2.56 -17.14
C HIS A 357 15.02 1.98 -15.84
N SER A 358 14.15 2.74 -15.17
CA SER A 358 13.47 2.49 -13.89
C SER A 358 12.07 3.10 -13.97
N ASP A 359 11.12 2.62 -13.16
CA ASP A 359 9.67 2.85 -13.33
C ASP A 359 9.23 4.33 -13.56
N TYR A 360 9.96 5.33 -13.03
CA TYR A 360 9.72 6.77 -13.28
C TYR A 360 11.01 7.62 -13.44
N GLY A 361 12.20 7.04 -13.27
CA GLY A 361 13.47 7.79 -13.15
C GLY A 361 13.44 8.84 -12.04
N LEU A 362 13.92 10.05 -12.33
CA LEU A 362 13.82 11.20 -11.42
C LEU A 362 12.47 11.91 -11.60
N ILE A 363 11.90 12.35 -10.48
CA ILE A 363 10.58 12.96 -10.39
C ILE A 363 10.71 14.48 -10.23
N GLY A 364 9.93 15.22 -11.01
CA GLY A 364 9.74 16.67 -10.92
C GLY A 364 8.31 17.02 -10.52
N MET A 365 8.07 18.31 -10.28
CA MET A 365 6.77 18.86 -9.89
C MET A 365 6.45 20.08 -10.74
N ALA A 366 5.22 20.19 -11.23
CA ALA A 366 4.74 21.31 -12.02
C ALA A 366 3.37 21.78 -11.54
N ASN A 367 2.99 23.01 -11.90
CA ASN A 367 1.63 23.50 -11.70
C ASN A 367 0.74 23.23 -12.92
N ASN A 368 -0.56 23.48 -12.80
CA ASN A 368 -1.54 23.29 -13.89
C ASN A 368 -1.36 24.24 -15.10
N SER A 369 -0.41 25.19 -15.06
CA SER A 369 -0.02 25.99 -16.24
C SER A 369 1.22 25.42 -16.95
N GLY A 370 1.75 24.28 -16.50
CA GLY A 370 2.94 23.64 -17.05
C GLY A 370 4.27 24.26 -16.59
N GLN A 371 4.25 25.19 -15.64
CA GLN A 371 5.47 25.74 -15.04
C GLN A 371 6.09 24.68 -14.12
N THR A 372 7.34 24.34 -14.40
CA THR A 372 8.15 23.48 -13.53
C THR A 372 8.44 24.22 -12.21
N ILE A 373 7.97 23.64 -11.11
CA ILE A 373 8.23 24.07 -9.73
C ILE A 373 9.52 23.41 -9.23
N ILE A 374 9.61 22.09 -9.39
CA ILE A 374 10.80 21.30 -9.04
C ILE A 374 11.24 20.56 -10.32
N PRO A 375 12.49 20.75 -10.79
CA PRO A 375 13.00 19.95 -11.90
C PRO A 375 13.05 18.46 -11.53
N PRO A 376 13.18 17.52 -12.47
CA PRO A 376 13.28 16.09 -12.19
C PRO A 376 14.54 15.73 -11.39
N VAL A 377 14.48 15.85 -10.06
CA VAL A 377 15.60 15.63 -9.12
C VAL A 377 15.22 14.77 -7.92
N LEU A 378 13.93 14.52 -7.70
CA LEU A 378 13.46 13.68 -6.59
C LEU A 378 13.62 12.20 -6.99
N GLN A 379 14.26 11.40 -6.13
CA GLN A 379 14.44 9.96 -6.38
C GLN A 379 13.19 9.13 -6.02
N SER A 380 12.36 9.63 -5.10
CA SER A 380 11.08 9.01 -4.74
C SER A 380 10.17 10.02 -4.03
N ILE A 381 8.86 9.75 -4.04
CA ILE A 381 7.85 10.49 -3.28
C ILE A 381 6.95 9.50 -2.52
N ASP A 382 6.38 9.91 -1.39
CA ASP A 382 5.39 9.13 -0.65
C ASP A 382 4.12 8.94 -1.50
N LYS A 383 3.69 7.69 -1.67
CA LYS A 383 2.49 7.34 -2.46
C LYS A 383 1.20 7.83 -1.82
N ARG A 384 1.21 8.11 -0.52
CA ARG A 384 0.09 8.78 0.19
C ARG A 384 -0.09 10.23 -0.28
N GLY A 385 0.92 10.81 -0.92
CA GLY A 385 0.93 12.23 -1.29
C GLY A 385 1.15 13.14 -0.08
N PHE A 386 0.58 14.34 -0.13
CA PHE A 386 0.63 15.29 0.98
C PHE A 386 -0.28 14.84 2.12
N VAL A 387 0.30 14.61 3.29
CA VAL A 387 -0.41 14.35 4.54
C VAL A 387 -0.34 15.63 5.36
N SER A 388 -1.49 16.24 5.67
CA SER A 388 -1.53 17.50 6.45
C SER A 388 -0.57 18.58 5.93
N GLY A 389 -0.45 18.72 4.61
CA GLY A 389 0.33 19.76 3.95
C GLY A 389 1.81 19.45 3.66
N LEU A 390 2.37 18.37 4.22
CA LEU A 390 3.75 17.93 3.90
C LEU A 390 3.75 16.58 3.19
N MET A 391 4.74 16.37 2.32
CA MET A 391 5.00 15.09 1.67
C MET A 391 6.46 14.68 1.89
N LEU A 392 6.67 13.44 2.33
CA LEU A 392 7.99 12.85 2.42
C LEU A 392 8.47 12.44 1.02
N CYS A 393 9.71 12.78 0.70
CA CYS A 393 10.37 12.40 -0.54
C CYS A 393 11.86 12.10 -0.30
N THR A 394 12.52 11.51 -1.30
CA THR A 394 13.99 11.43 -1.32
C THR A 394 14.53 12.45 -2.31
N LYS A 395 15.43 13.31 -1.84
CA LYS A 395 16.19 14.28 -2.66
C LYS A 395 17.66 14.18 -2.27
N ASP A 396 18.57 14.07 -3.24
CA ASP A 396 20.01 13.90 -3.01
C ASP A 396 20.39 12.70 -2.12
N ASN A 397 19.59 11.62 -2.18
CA ASN A 397 19.66 10.45 -1.28
C ASN A 397 19.38 10.75 0.20
N LEU A 398 18.74 11.89 0.50
CA LEU A 398 18.39 12.33 1.84
C LEU A 398 16.87 12.40 2.00
N SER A 399 16.39 12.02 3.17
CA SER A 399 14.98 12.17 3.53
C SER A 399 14.62 13.65 3.54
N THR A 400 13.55 14.02 2.84
CA THR A 400 13.19 15.43 2.62
C THR A 400 11.69 15.61 2.73
N TYR A 401 11.24 16.65 3.42
CA TYR A 401 9.85 17.08 3.44
C TYR A 401 9.64 18.28 2.53
N LEU A 402 8.66 18.17 1.63
CA LEU A 402 8.18 19.25 0.79
C LEU A 402 6.81 19.71 1.25
N ASP A 403 6.53 21.01 1.18
CA ASP A 403 5.15 21.50 1.25
C ASP A 403 4.44 21.41 -0.11
N THR A 404 3.14 21.73 -0.13
CA THR A 404 2.31 21.69 -1.35
C THR A 404 2.75 22.67 -2.45
N SER A 405 3.60 23.65 -2.14
CA SER A 405 4.20 24.56 -3.11
C SER A 405 5.50 24.02 -3.71
N GLY A 406 5.99 22.88 -3.22
CA GLY A 406 7.26 22.27 -3.63
C GLY A 406 8.48 22.83 -2.89
N LYS A 407 8.30 23.66 -1.86
CA LYS A 407 9.39 24.17 -1.04
C LYS A 407 9.89 23.07 -0.11
N VAL A 408 11.22 22.94 0.00
CA VAL A 408 11.85 22.09 1.02
C VAL A 408 11.64 22.73 2.39
N VAL A 409 10.90 22.04 3.25
CA VAL A 409 10.59 22.45 4.62
C VAL A 409 11.62 21.87 5.59
N TRP A 410 12.04 20.63 5.35
CA TRP A 410 13.08 19.97 6.14
C TRP A 410 13.84 18.99 5.25
N GLN A 411 15.15 18.85 5.48
CA GLN A 411 15.98 17.84 4.82
C GLN A 411 16.98 17.28 5.83
N GLU A 412 17.13 15.96 5.78
CA GLU A 412 18.13 15.22 6.55
C GLU A 412 19.53 15.79 6.26
N LYS A 413 20.33 15.98 7.31
CA LYS A 413 21.72 16.36 7.15
C LYS A 413 22.53 15.12 6.80
N LYS A 414 23.40 15.23 5.79
CA LYS A 414 24.32 14.14 5.42
C LYS A 414 25.21 13.79 6.62
N GLY A 415 24.94 12.64 7.23
CA GLY A 415 25.77 12.09 8.29
C GLY A 415 27.13 11.62 7.74
N ALA A 416 28.20 11.86 8.48
CA ALA A 416 29.54 11.37 8.13
C ALA A 416 29.73 9.86 8.44
N THR A 417 28.76 9.22 9.09
CA THR A 417 28.94 7.89 9.69
C THR A 417 27.81 6.96 9.28
N LEU A 418 28.17 5.75 8.85
CA LEU A 418 27.22 4.68 8.63
C LEU A 418 26.50 4.31 9.94
N LEU A 419 25.21 3.99 9.88
CA LEU A 419 24.39 3.67 11.03
C LEU A 419 24.11 2.16 11.09
N PRO A 420 24.11 1.50 12.25
CA PRO A 420 23.63 0.13 12.31
C PRO A 420 22.15 0.04 11.96
N MET A 421 21.70 -1.11 11.45
CA MET A 421 20.32 -1.31 11.04
C MET A 421 19.46 -1.76 12.22
N ASN A 422 18.49 -0.93 12.61
CA ASN A 422 17.64 -1.17 13.79
C ASN A 422 16.16 -1.26 13.39
N ILE A 423 15.70 -2.44 12.97
CA ILE A 423 14.33 -2.69 12.49
C ILE A 423 13.55 -3.64 13.40
N ASP A 424 12.21 -3.63 13.28
CA ASP A 424 11.28 -4.48 14.03
C ASP A 424 10.53 -5.48 13.15
N TYR A 425 10.95 -5.63 11.90
CA TYR A 425 10.33 -6.55 10.95
C TYR A 425 11.37 -7.50 10.38
N VAL A 426 10.89 -8.68 10.00
CA VAL A 426 11.67 -9.62 9.20
C VAL A 426 11.76 -9.04 7.78
N ARG A 427 12.98 -8.79 7.30
CA ARG A 427 13.24 -8.39 5.91
C ARG A 427 13.47 -9.64 5.06
N ASP A 428 13.26 -9.53 3.76
CA ASP A 428 13.75 -10.50 2.80
C ASP A 428 15.29 -10.59 2.81
N GLY A 429 15.80 -11.81 2.65
CA GLY A 429 17.21 -12.14 2.43
C GLY A 429 17.64 -11.77 1.01
N ASP A 430 17.77 -10.48 0.75
CA ASP A 430 18.09 -9.92 -0.56
C ASP A 430 19.60 -10.05 -0.91
N TYR A 431 20.07 -11.27 -1.11
CA TYR A 431 21.45 -11.60 -1.46
C TYR A 431 21.60 -11.88 -2.96
N TYR A 432 21.76 -10.82 -3.75
CA TYR A 432 21.77 -10.88 -5.21
C TYR A 432 23.11 -11.33 -5.80
N VAL A 433 23.06 -12.30 -6.70
CA VAL A 433 24.22 -12.87 -7.41
C VAL A 433 23.96 -12.95 -8.91
N LYS A 434 25.03 -13.13 -9.70
CA LYS A 434 24.96 -13.47 -11.13
C LYS A 434 26.06 -14.45 -11.53
N GLU A 435 25.90 -15.10 -12.69
CA GLU A 435 26.97 -15.89 -13.32
C GLU A 435 27.99 -14.99 -14.04
N GLU A 436 29.18 -15.55 -14.29
CA GLU A 436 30.32 -14.85 -14.94
C GLU A 436 29.95 -14.30 -16.34
N ASP A 437 29.17 -15.07 -17.12
CA ASP A 437 28.85 -14.76 -18.53
C ASP A 437 27.38 -14.29 -18.75
N GLY A 438 26.60 -14.15 -17.68
CA GLY A 438 25.14 -14.12 -17.74
C GLY A 438 24.49 -12.75 -17.93
N TRP A 439 24.64 -12.12 -19.10
CA TRP A 439 23.75 -11.01 -19.52
C TRP A 439 22.51 -11.47 -20.29
N GLY A 440 22.45 -12.76 -20.68
CA GLY A 440 21.40 -13.30 -21.55
C GLY A 440 20.00 -13.32 -20.93
N TYR A 441 19.90 -13.53 -19.60
CA TYR A 441 18.61 -13.76 -18.91
C TYR A 441 17.99 -12.50 -18.28
N ILE A 442 18.76 -11.41 -18.16
CA ILE A 442 18.33 -10.15 -17.49
C ILE A 442 17.40 -9.32 -18.39
N LYS A 443 17.41 -9.54 -19.71
CA LYS A 443 16.70 -8.70 -20.69
C LYS A 443 15.17 -8.75 -20.65
N PHE A 444 14.56 -9.68 -19.90
CA PHE A 444 13.11 -9.89 -19.89
C PHE A 444 12.38 -9.40 -18.63
N PHE A 445 13.08 -8.93 -17.60
CA PHE A 445 12.47 -8.59 -16.32
C PHE A 445 12.39 -7.07 -16.11
N ARG A 446 11.15 -6.55 -15.99
CA ARG A 446 10.87 -5.12 -15.79
C ARG A 446 11.12 -4.60 -14.37
N ARG A 447 11.51 -5.44 -13.40
CA ARG A 447 11.69 -5.07 -11.97
C ARG A 447 12.98 -5.63 -11.36
N ILE A 448 14.13 -5.40 -12.00
CA ILE A 448 15.43 -5.80 -11.47
C ILE A 448 16.06 -4.60 -10.72
N PRO A 449 16.58 -4.79 -9.49
CA PRO A 449 17.41 -3.78 -8.83
C PRO A 449 18.55 -3.28 -9.72
N PRO A 450 19.02 -2.02 -9.55
CA PRO A 450 20.19 -1.52 -10.26
C PRO A 450 21.41 -2.47 -10.20
N TYR A 451 22.16 -2.57 -11.30
CA TYR A 451 23.30 -3.49 -11.46
C TYR A 451 24.34 -3.48 -10.33
N LYS A 452 24.46 -2.38 -9.57
CA LYS A 452 25.37 -2.24 -8.43
C LYS A 452 25.09 -3.20 -7.27
N TYR A 453 23.91 -3.82 -7.22
CA TYR A 453 23.53 -4.71 -6.12
C TYR A 453 23.92 -6.18 -6.35
N TYR A 454 24.42 -6.53 -7.53
CA TYR A 454 24.74 -7.92 -7.90
C TYR A 454 26.20 -8.27 -7.62
N SER A 455 26.42 -9.37 -6.90
CA SER A 455 27.76 -9.95 -6.78
C SER A 455 28.12 -10.80 -7.99
N VAL A 456 29.30 -10.53 -8.56
CA VAL A 456 29.90 -11.29 -9.65
C VAL A 456 30.96 -12.22 -9.05
N PRO A 457 31.03 -13.50 -9.45
CA PRO A 457 32.02 -14.40 -8.88
C PRO A 457 33.42 -13.98 -9.30
N LYS A 458 34.37 -14.02 -8.36
CA LYS A 458 35.77 -13.63 -8.55
C LYS A 458 36.69 -14.84 -8.28
N PRO A 459 37.82 -15.00 -8.98
CA PRO A 459 38.81 -16.01 -8.61
C PRO A 459 39.46 -15.65 -7.27
N PHE A 460 39.80 -16.65 -6.44
CA PHE A 460 40.56 -16.43 -5.20
C PHE A 460 42.00 -16.98 -5.28
N HIS A 461 42.94 -16.27 -4.65
CA HIS A 461 44.31 -16.74 -4.44
C HIS A 461 44.39 -17.53 -3.11
N GLN A 462 45.26 -18.55 -3.05
CA GLN A 462 45.22 -19.72 -2.14
C GLN A 462 45.21 -19.45 -0.61
N ASP A 463 45.31 -18.20 -0.15
CA ASP A 463 45.57 -17.86 1.26
C ASP A 463 44.34 -17.94 2.19
N ASN A 464 43.17 -18.39 1.71
CA ASN A 464 41.92 -18.47 2.48
C ASN A 464 41.27 -19.87 2.45
N LYS A 465 42.07 -20.93 2.42
CA LYS A 465 41.55 -22.30 2.37
C LYS A 465 41.31 -22.89 3.75
N ASP A 466 40.04 -23.07 4.12
CA ASP A 466 39.65 -24.20 4.98
C ASP A 466 39.42 -25.41 4.06
N LEU A 467 40.47 -26.19 3.83
CA LEU A 467 40.46 -27.36 2.94
C LEU A 467 39.53 -28.48 3.40
N THR A 468 38.95 -28.39 4.60
CA THR A 468 38.05 -29.42 5.13
C THR A 468 36.61 -29.29 4.62
N LYS A 469 36.25 -28.17 3.98
CA LYS A 469 34.90 -27.90 3.48
C LYS A 469 34.88 -27.62 1.97
N SER A 470 33.98 -28.31 1.28
CA SER A 470 33.73 -28.13 -0.16
C SER A 470 33.05 -26.79 -0.49
N LEU A 471 32.16 -26.30 0.38
CA LEU A 471 31.51 -25.00 0.28
C LEU A 471 31.66 -24.26 1.60
N LEU A 472 32.14 -23.02 1.54
CA LEU A 472 32.38 -22.20 2.72
C LEU A 472 31.59 -20.90 2.64
N VAL A 473 30.89 -20.56 3.72
CA VAL A 473 30.32 -19.22 3.94
C VAL A 473 31.12 -18.56 5.06
N ARG A 474 31.59 -17.32 4.85
CA ARG A 474 32.36 -16.57 5.85
C ARG A 474 31.82 -15.16 5.99
N VAL A 475 31.70 -14.69 7.22
CA VAL A 475 31.37 -13.29 7.53
C VAL A 475 32.59 -12.61 8.12
N ASP A 476 33.07 -11.56 7.47
CA ASP A 476 34.13 -10.71 7.99
C ASP A 476 33.54 -9.72 9.00
N THR A 477 33.77 -10.01 10.27
CA THR A 477 33.30 -9.20 11.40
C THR A 477 34.39 -8.29 11.97
N ALA A 478 35.61 -8.37 11.43
CA ALA A 478 36.71 -7.48 11.81
C ALA A 478 36.58 -6.11 11.13
N HIS A 479 35.89 -6.03 9.99
CA HIS A 479 35.69 -4.82 9.22
C HIS A 479 34.21 -4.46 9.07
N GLN A 480 33.93 -3.15 8.99
CA GLN A 480 32.60 -2.61 8.71
C GLN A 480 32.54 -2.08 7.28
N TYR A 481 31.45 -2.38 6.59
CA TYR A 481 31.19 -1.97 5.22
C TYR A 481 29.84 -1.26 5.12
N THR A 482 29.61 -0.56 4.01
CA THR A 482 28.30 0.01 3.69
C THR A 482 27.34 -1.10 3.25
N PHE A 483 26.22 -1.22 3.94
CA PHE A 483 25.09 -2.08 3.62
C PHE A 483 23.86 -1.19 3.37
N ASP A 484 23.51 -0.96 2.11
CA ASP A 484 22.43 -0.08 1.63
C ASP A 484 22.39 1.37 2.20
N ARG A 485 22.33 2.36 1.30
CA ARG A 485 22.33 3.81 1.57
C ARG A 485 23.38 4.25 2.60
N GLN A 486 23.03 4.20 3.89
CA GLN A 486 23.82 4.64 5.03
C GLN A 486 23.99 3.55 6.11
N ASN A 487 23.49 2.32 5.95
CA ASN A 487 23.62 1.34 7.02
C ASN A 487 24.98 0.64 7.03
N LYS A 488 25.40 0.18 8.22
CA LYS A 488 26.56 -0.69 8.40
C LYS A 488 26.21 -2.13 8.07
N GLY A 489 27.18 -2.85 7.55
CA GLY A 489 27.11 -4.28 7.39
C GLY A 489 28.47 -4.95 7.39
N TYR A 490 28.43 -6.26 7.23
CA TYR A 490 29.58 -7.12 7.15
C TYR A 490 29.68 -7.71 5.76
N LYS A 491 30.92 -7.93 5.31
CA LYS A 491 31.16 -8.64 4.06
C LYS A 491 30.94 -10.12 4.28
N VAL A 492 30.25 -10.75 3.33
CA VAL A 492 29.96 -12.18 3.31
C VAL A 492 30.61 -12.78 2.08
N GLN A 493 31.39 -13.84 2.25
CA GLN A 493 32.02 -14.57 1.16
C GLN A 493 31.44 -15.97 1.06
N ILE A 494 31.09 -16.40 -0.15
CA ILE A 494 30.67 -17.77 -0.46
C ILE A 494 31.71 -18.35 -1.40
N LEU A 495 32.50 -19.30 -0.92
CA LEU A 495 33.66 -19.85 -1.64
C LEU A 495 33.41 -21.30 -2.01
N ASN A 496 33.67 -21.64 -3.28
CA ASN A 496 33.74 -23.04 -3.70
C ASN A 496 35.18 -23.53 -3.62
N ASN A 497 35.43 -24.43 -2.66
CA ASN A 497 36.71 -25.09 -2.42
C ASN A 497 36.62 -26.62 -2.68
N ALA A 498 35.55 -27.07 -3.35
CA ALA A 498 35.39 -28.43 -3.81
C ALA A 498 36.23 -28.69 -5.07
N ASP A 499 36.36 -29.96 -5.44
CA ASP A 499 36.99 -30.36 -6.70
C ASP A 499 36.06 -30.19 -7.92
N THR A 500 34.79 -29.84 -7.69
CA THR A 500 33.76 -29.65 -8.72
C THR A 500 32.98 -28.35 -8.52
N SER A 501 32.34 -27.87 -9.58
CA SER A 501 31.43 -26.72 -9.51
C SER A 501 30.23 -27.03 -8.62
N ILE A 502 29.77 -26.03 -7.85
CA ILE A 502 28.61 -26.18 -6.96
C ILE A 502 27.43 -25.39 -7.53
N SER A 503 26.31 -26.09 -7.67
CA SER A 503 25.03 -25.56 -8.12
C SER A 503 24.22 -25.00 -6.96
N LEU A 504 23.90 -23.71 -7.00
CA LEU A 504 23.17 -23.01 -5.94
C LEU A 504 21.80 -22.51 -6.44
N PRO A 505 20.71 -22.77 -5.68
CA PRO A 505 19.38 -22.28 -6.02
C PRO A 505 19.33 -20.77 -5.91
N VAL A 506 18.73 -20.13 -6.93
CA VAL A 506 18.44 -18.71 -6.94
C VAL A 506 17.00 -18.45 -7.37
N GLN A 507 16.37 -17.49 -6.71
CA GLN A 507 15.03 -17.00 -7.02
C GLN A 507 15.13 -15.50 -7.33
N ASP A 508 14.74 -15.08 -8.54
CA ASP A 508 14.89 -13.68 -8.98
C ASP A 508 16.32 -13.14 -8.73
N PHE A 509 17.31 -13.97 -9.03
CA PHE A 509 18.75 -13.73 -8.81
C PHE A 509 19.19 -13.62 -7.34
N LYS A 510 18.31 -13.92 -6.37
CA LYS A 510 18.62 -13.97 -4.93
C LYS A 510 19.00 -15.39 -4.52
N LEU A 511 20.08 -15.56 -3.78
CA LEU A 511 20.40 -16.83 -3.14
C LEU A 511 19.35 -17.17 -2.07
N HIS A 512 19.08 -18.47 -1.89
CA HIS A 512 18.36 -18.95 -0.71
C HIS A 512 19.25 -18.85 0.54
N MET A 513 19.42 -17.63 1.03
CA MET A 513 20.33 -17.28 2.11
C MET A 513 19.64 -16.33 3.09
N VAL A 514 19.86 -16.55 4.39
CA VAL A 514 19.27 -15.73 5.47
C VAL A 514 20.22 -15.58 6.64
N LEU A 515 20.07 -14.48 7.37
CA LEU A 515 20.67 -14.32 8.69
C LEU A 515 19.81 -15.02 9.75
N MET A 516 20.45 -15.70 10.70
CA MET A 516 19.81 -16.40 11.80
C MET A 516 20.34 -15.91 13.14
N ALA A 517 19.48 -15.91 14.14
CA ALA A 517 19.82 -15.63 15.54
C ALA A 517 19.69 -16.89 16.40
N PHE A 518 20.60 -17.07 17.35
CA PHE A 518 20.54 -18.14 18.33
C PHE A 518 19.66 -17.72 19.52
N LEU A 519 18.52 -18.36 19.67
CA LEU A 519 17.47 -18.03 20.63
C LEU A 519 16.86 -19.30 21.19
N ASN A 520 16.62 -19.36 22.50
CA ASN A 520 15.98 -20.50 23.17
C ASN A 520 16.62 -21.85 22.79
N ASN A 521 17.95 -21.89 22.75
CA ASN A 521 18.78 -23.03 22.34
C ASN A 521 18.58 -23.51 20.89
N GLN A 522 18.04 -22.67 20.00
CA GLN A 522 17.81 -22.99 18.59
C GLN A 522 18.24 -21.83 17.68
N TRP A 523 18.55 -22.14 16.43
CA TRP A 523 18.79 -21.14 15.40
C TRP A 523 17.49 -20.79 14.71
N VAL A 524 17.13 -19.51 14.73
CA VAL A 524 15.89 -19.00 14.16
C VAL A 524 16.22 -17.99 13.06
N PRO A 525 15.65 -18.11 11.85
CA PRO A 525 15.84 -17.11 10.81
C PRO A 525 15.20 -15.77 11.24
N ILE A 526 15.97 -14.69 11.10
CA ILE A 526 15.52 -13.31 11.34
C ILE A 526 15.37 -12.52 10.03
N GLU A 527 15.49 -13.24 8.90
CA GLU A 527 15.22 -12.80 7.54
C GLU A 527 14.33 -13.86 6.85
N GLN A 528 13.51 -13.44 5.89
CA GLN A 528 12.71 -14.35 5.07
C GLN A 528 13.55 -14.85 3.91
N PHE A 529 13.46 -16.16 3.64
CA PHE A 529 13.97 -16.69 2.37
C PHE A 529 13.19 -16.07 1.20
N PRO A 530 13.81 -15.96 0.01
CA PRO A 530 13.09 -15.55 -1.19
C PRO A 530 11.85 -16.43 -1.41
N VAL A 531 10.69 -15.81 -1.63
CA VAL A 531 9.43 -16.50 -1.95
C VAL A 531 9.03 -16.15 -3.39
N ALA A 532 8.70 -17.16 -4.21
CA ALA A 532 8.19 -16.93 -5.55
C ALA A 532 6.74 -16.42 -5.48
N THR A 533 6.48 -15.21 -5.94
CA THR A 533 5.11 -14.62 -5.98
C THR A 533 4.30 -15.06 -7.20
N CYS A 534 4.94 -15.71 -8.16
CA CYS A 534 4.36 -16.26 -9.38
C CYS A 534 5.11 -17.54 -9.71
N ALA A 535 4.51 -18.46 -10.49
CA ALA A 535 5.05 -19.77 -10.87
C ALA A 535 6.32 -19.70 -11.75
N HIS A 536 7.35 -18.98 -11.31
CA HIS A 536 8.66 -18.93 -11.94
C HIS A 536 9.52 -20.08 -11.42
N PRO A 537 10.25 -20.79 -12.31
CA PRO A 537 11.15 -21.83 -11.88
C PRO A 537 12.30 -21.22 -11.06
N THR A 538 12.59 -21.83 -9.91
CA THR A 538 13.88 -21.66 -9.23
C THR A 538 14.99 -21.91 -10.25
N HIS A 539 15.87 -20.94 -10.45
CA HIS A 539 17.05 -21.11 -11.30
C HIS A 539 18.21 -21.64 -10.47
N THR A 540 19.26 -22.10 -11.15
CA THR A 540 20.49 -22.56 -10.51
C THR A 540 21.65 -21.79 -11.10
N PHE A 541 22.51 -21.22 -10.26
CA PHE A 541 23.79 -20.65 -10.68
C PHE A 541 24.94 -21.50 -10.20
N ASN A 542 25.93 -21.66 -11.07
CA ASN A 542 27.11 -22.47 -10.78
C ASN A 542 28.27 -21.60 -10.27
N LEU A 543 28.76 -21.92 -9.07
CA LEU A 543 30.00 -21.36 -8.54
C LEU A 543 31.16 -22.29 -8.93
N LYS A 544 32.03 -21.82 -9.83
CA LYS A 544 33.19 -22.58 -10.32
C LYS A 544 34.20 -22.87 -9.20
N VAL A 545 34.94 -23.96 -9.33
CA VAL A 545 36.07 -24.28 -8.43
C VAL A 545 37.07 -23.13 -8.43
N GLY A 546 37.51 -22.67 -7.26
CA GLY A 546 38.47 -21.56 -7.17
C GLY A 546 37.83 -20.16 -7.27
N PHE A 547 36.50 -20.06 -7.29
CA PHE A 547 35.76 -18.80 -7.32
C PHE A 547 34.95 -18.57 -6.04
N PHE A 548 34.65 -17.30 -5.78
CA PHE A 548 33.79 -16.88 -4.69
C PHE A 548 32.85 -15.73 -5.07
N TRP A 549 31.69 -15.68 -4.44
CA TRP A 549 30.85 -14.47 -4.39
C TRP A 549 31.17 -13.63 -3.16
N GLU A 550 31.08 -12.31 -3.32
CA GLU A 550 31.26 -11.31 -2.26
C GLU A 550 29.97 -10.50 -2.11
N LEU A 551 29.29 -10.69 -0.99
CA LEU A 551 28.00 -10.10 -0.65
C LEU A 551 28.16 -9.25 0.62
N PHE A 552 27.08 -8.60 1.03
CA PHE A 552 27.02 -7.86 2.29
C PHE A 552 25.78 -8.29 3.07
N CYS A 553 25.91 -8.48 4.37
CA CYS A 553 24.78 -8.64 5.29
C CYS A 553 24.70 -7.44 6.25
N PRO A 554 23.51 -7.09 6.74
CA PRO A 554 23.34 -5.96 7.65
C PRO A 554 24.01 -6.20 9.00
N GLN A 555 24.49 -5.12 9.62
CA GLN A 555 24.80 -5.08 11.04
C GLN A 555 23.52 -4.73 11.80
N TYR A 556 22.80 -5.74 12.29
CA TYR A 556 21.63 -5.52 13.13
C TYR A 556 22.00 -5.00 14.51
N VAL A 557 21.23 -4.02 14.98
CA VAL A 557 21.24 -3.57 16.37
C VAL A 557 19.83 -3.58 16.94
N GLY A 558 19.69 -4.10 18.15
CA GLY A 558 18.45 -4.09 18.92
C GLY A 558 18.69 -4.32 20.40
N ALA A 559 17.63 -4.47 21.19
CA ALA A 559 17.75 -4.58 22.64
C ALA A 559 18.26 -5.93 23.16
N LYS A 560 18.12 -7.01 22.38
CA LYS A 560 18.52 -8.35 22.79
C LYS A 560 19.83 -8.76 22.10
N GLN A 561 20.88 -8.94 22.89
CA GLN A 561 22.14 -9.52 22.42
C GLN A 561 21.92 -10.99 22.04
N VAL A 562 22.46 -11.38 20.88
CA VAL A 562 22.34 -12.72 20.31
C VAL A 562 23.63 -13.12 19.60
N ARG A 563 23.82 -14.43 19.44
CA ARG A 563 24.76 -14.94 18.44
C ARG A 563 24.05 -15.01 17.09
N LEU A 564 24.75 -14.62 16.04
CA LEU A 564 24.29 -14.60 14.67
C LEU A 564 25.12 -15.56 13.82
N ARG A 565 24.51 -16.10 12.77
CA ARG A 565 25.20 -16.80 11.67
C ARG A 565 24.38 -16.69 10.41
N MET A 566 25.02 -16.83 9.25
CA MET A 566 24.34 -16.95 7.98
C MET A 566 24.05 -18.42 7.67
N ALA A 567 22.90 -18.70 7.07
CA ALA A 567 22.55 -19.98 6.46
C ALA A 567 22.43 -19.81 4.95
N LEU A 568 23.13 -20.66 4.18
CA LEU A 568 22.98 -20.80 2.75
C LEU A 568 22.41 -22.19 2.44
N ARG A 569 21.31 -22.25 1.68
CA ARG A 569 20.73 -23.50 1.19
C ARG A 569 21.26 -23.83 -0.20
N TYR A 570 21.56 -25.11 -0.41
CA TYR A 570 22.04 -25.65 -1.68
C TYR A 570 21.41 -27.03 -1.96
N TRP A 571 21.43 -27.49 -3.19
CA TRP A 571 20.88 -28.81 -3.55
C TRP A 571 21.89 -29.93 -3.24
N ILE A 572 21.46 -31.00 -2.58
CA ILE A 572 22.31 -32.19 -2.28
C ILE A 572 22.33 -33.15 -3.47
N SER A 573 21.23 -33.24 -4.24
CA SER A 573 21.10 -34.07 -5.45
C SER A 573 19.94 -33.56 -6.32
N THR A 574 19.68 -34.24 -7.45
CA THR A 574 18.53 -33.99 -8.35
C THR A 574 17.16 -34.21 -7.69
N ASP A 575 17.09 -34.78 -6.48
CA ASP A 575 15.83 -35.18 -5.82
C ASP A 575 15.24 -34.08 -4.91
N ALA A 576 15.55 -32.81 -5.19
CA ALA A 576 15.01 -31.64 -4.48
C ALA A 576 15.26 -31.62 -2.94
N ALA A 577 16.25 -32.36 -2.44
CA ALA A 577 16.70 -32.25 -1.06
C ALA A 577 17.69 -31.08 -0.89
N PHE A 578 17.47 -30.24 0.13
CA PHE A 578 18.37 -29.12 0.45
C PHE A 578 19.38 -29.50 1.53
N GLY A 579 20.63 -29.09 1.32
CA GLY A 579 21.67 -29.01 2.33
C GLY A 579 21.82 -27.57 2.81
N GLU A 580 22.35 -27.40 4.02
CA GLU A 580 22.63 -26.10 4.59
C GLU A 580 24.12 -25.98 4.93
N VAL A 581 24.73 -24.86 4.52
CA VAL A 581 26.05 -24.44 4.98
C VAL A 581 25.89 -23.20 5.84
N TYR A 582 26.56 -23.22 7.00
CA TYR A 582 26.55 -22.11 7.93
C TYR A 582 27.88 -21.35 7.93
N SER A 583 27.79 -20.04 8.17
CA SER A 583 28.98 -19.23 8.41
C SER A 583 29.60 -19.47 9.79
N ASN A 584 30.74 -18.82 10.05
CA ASN A 584 31.18 -18.54 11.42
C ASN A 584 30.07 -17.83 12.21
N GLU A 585 30.02 -18.09 13.52
CA GLU A 585 29.17 -17.36 14.45
C GLU A 585 29.78 -16.01 14.78
N PHE A 586 28.93 -15.03 15.07
CA PHE A 586 29.36 -13.70 15.49
C PHE A 586 28.34 -13.03 16.39
N SER A 587 28.78 -12.02 17.14
CA SER A 587 27.88 -11.28 18.04
C SER A 587 27.04 -10.27 17.26
N GLY A 588 25.79 -10.08 17.67
CA GLY A 588 24.93 -9.00 17.21
C GLY A 588 23.75 -8.82 18.14
N SER A 589 22.80 -7.98 17.75
CA SER A 589 21.59 -7.79 18.54
C SER A 589 20.36 -7.60 17.67
N ILE A 590 19.21 -8.01 18.21
CA ILE A 590 17.91 -7.92 17.54
C ILE A 590 16.87 -7.31 18.47
N ASN A 591 15.80 -6.78 17.89
CA ASN A 591 14.63 -6.37 18.65
C ASN A 591 13.66 -7.54 18.81
N PRO A 592 12.95 -7.64 19.94
CA PRO A 592 11.91 -8.65 20.14
C PRO A 592 10.90 -8.71 18.98
N GLY A 593 10.49 -7.56 18.43
CA GLY A 593 9.55 -7.47 17.31
C GLY A 593 10.02 -8.16 16.00
N GLN A 594 11.33 -8.32 15.79
CA GLN A 594 11.86 -8.99 14.60
C GLN A 594 11.52 -10.49 14.55
N LEU A 595 11.10 -11.10 15.66
CA LEU A 595 10.82 -12.53 15.71
C LEU A 595 9.38 -12.89 15.33
N TRP A 596 8.54 -11.88 15.10
CA TRP A 596 7.08 -12.08 15.11
C TRP A 596 6.47 -12.15 13.72
N ARG A 597 7.16 -11.58 12.71
CA ARG A 597 6.70 -11.62 11.32
C ARG A 597 7.14 -12.87 10.56
N SER A 598 7.81 -13.83 11.21
CA SER A 598 8.29 -15.07 10.57
C SER A 598 7.26 -16.20 10.58
N GLN A 599 6.24 -16.13 11.46
CA GLN A 599 5.15 -17.11 11.47
C GLN A 599 3.90 -16.52 10.79
N GLU A 600 3.77 -16.82 9.51
CA GLU A 600 2.57 -16.63 8.70
C GLU A 600 2.15 -15.18 8.36
N ASN A 601 2.13 -14.91 7.05
CA ASN A 601 1.46 -13.82 6.33
C ASN A 601 -0.06 -13.67 6.60
N LYS A 602 -0.56 -13.69 7.85
CA LYS A 602 -2.02 -13.79 8.10
C LYS A 602 -2.71 -12.64 8.83
N LEU A 603 -2.03 -11.55 9.16
CA LEU A 603 -2.70 -10.33 9.63
C LEU A 603 -2.04 -9.09 9.01
N GLN A 604 -2.06 -8.99 7.69
CA GLN A 604 -1.89 -7.68 7.05
C GLN A 604 -3.15 -6.85 7.33
N TYR A 605 -3.12 -6.18 8.48
CA TYR A 605 -3.79 -4.94 8.84
C TYR A 605 -5.10 -4.64 8.10
N LYS A 606 -6.23 -5.06 8.68
CA LYS A 606 -7.46 -4.26 8.65
C LYS A 606 -7.77 -3.84 10.07
N VAL A 607 -7.45 -2.61 10.40
CA VAL A 607 -8.20 -1.88 11.42
C VAL A 607 -8.93 -0.84 10.60
N SER A 608 -10.19 -1.11 10.27
CA SER A 608 -11.06 -0.06 9.78
C SER A 608 -11.57 0.72 10.98
N ILE A 609 -11.47 2.03 10.80
CA ILE A 609 -11.50 3.14 11.73
C ILE A 609 -12.30 4.20 10.98
N PHE A 610 -13.23 4.88 11.63
CA PHE A 610 -13.90 6.02 11.01
C PHE A 610 -12.89 7.13 10.66
N GLN A 611 -12.69 7.35 9.37
CA GLN A 611 -12.19 8.63 8.83
C GLN A 611 -13.38 9.58 8.70
N GLN A 612 -13.11 10.85 9.01
CA GLN A 612 -14.04 11.97 9.22
C GLN A 612 -15.09 12.17 8.14
#